data_AF-A0A7C2K301-F1
#
_entry.id   AF-A0A7C2K301-F1
#
_cell.length_a   1.000
_cell.length_b   1.000
_cell.length_c   1.000
_cell.angle_alpha   90.00
_cell.angle_beta   90.00
_cell.angle_gamma   90.00
#
_symmetry.space_group_name_H-M   'P 1'
#
loop_
_entity.id
_entity.type
_entity.pdbx_description
1 polymer ?
#
loop_
_entity_poly.entity_id
_entity_poly.type
_entity_poly.pdbx_seq_one_letter_code
_entity_poly.pdbx_strand_id
1 'polypeptide(L)'
;MFMHERAQIILRRTEVLAWVFMVLVPMWLAVDVLIFPSSVVISLVYGRLLVTLFLGAVLVFSVVMVERASWLTAYFFLICLVAIPEIFEIFAHSVFYHWQINNLHITATQSAAIFLYRQLPIVYISGLALFPLTLLESLPILLAMLVLVAISHTGTTDPLAFSAALVAELWLVVVIGGSAVLAGLLQFNLFWQRHRLADFDAETGLLTKQAALELIKLFWDDQAQAKRYIGVGMMAIPQASAAAPNRQSDSERLSREVTYLEQHLPPGMQAVRWSSHFLGVIATGYSYQELRDLMNTLYDQTDSPSNPYGGRNVIVAERAIDHSISPANLLSTAEKKLKRALRSRP
;
A
#
# COMPACT_ATOMS: atom_id res chain seq x y z
N MET A 1 6.87 -3.12 -10.52
CA MET A 1 6.96 -2.40 -9.23
C MET A 1 5.64 -2.46 -8.46
N PHE A 2 4.55 -1.89 -8.98
CA PHE A 2 3.21 -1.90 -8.36
C PHE A 2 2.72 -3.26 -7.81
N MET A 3 2.81 -4.35 -8.60
CA MET A 3 2.35 -5.68 -8.18
C MET A 3 3.16 -6.25 -7.00
N HIS A 4 4.45 -5.91 -6.91
CA HIS A 4 5.32 -6.34 -5.82
C HIS A 4 5.02 -5.56 -4.53
N GLU A 5 4.83 -4.25 -4.63
CA GLU A 5 4.39 -3.40 -3.50
C GLU A 5 3.01 -3.82 -2.97
N ARG A 6 2.06 -4.11 -3.86
CA ARG A 6 0.75 -4.62 -3.47
C ARG A 6 0.85 -5.97 -2.74
N ALA A 7 1.68 -6.89 -3.25
CA ALA A 7 1.91 -8.18 -2.61
C ALA A 7 2.53 -8.04 -1.21
N GLN A 8 3.50 -7.12 -1.03
CA GLN A 8 4.06 -6.82 0.29
C GLN A 8 3.01 -6.27 1.26
N ILE A 9 2.13 -5.37 0.81
CA ILE A 9 1.04 -4.84 1.65
C ILE A 9 0.09 -5.95 2.08
N ILE A 10 -0.31 -6.84 1.17
CA ILE A 10 -1.17 -7.98 1.50
C ILE A 10 -0.49 -8.86 2.54
N LEU A 11 0.77 -9.25 2.34
CA LEU A 11 1.52 -10.07 3.30
C LEU A 11 1.62 -9.42 4.68
N ARG A 12 1.96 -8.13 4.75
CA ARG A 12 2.03 -7.39 6.02
C ARG A 12 0.71 -7.35 6.77
N ARG A 13 -0.41 -7.24 6.06
CA ARG A 13 -1.74 -7.26 6.71
C ARG A 13 -2.14 -8.67 7.13
N THR A 14 -1.75 -9.68 6.34
CA THR A 14 -1.89 -11.09 6.72
C THR A 14 -1.10 -11.41 7.98
N GLU A 15 0.11 -10.88 8.15
CA GLU A 15 0.91 -11.04 9.38
C GLU A 15 0.17 -10.51 10.60
N VAL A 16 -0.35 -9.28 10.54
CA VAL A 16 -1.07 -8.66 11.66
C VAL A 16 -2.28 -9.50 12.04
N LEU A 17 -3.07 -9.95 11.05
CA LEU A 17 -4.25 -10.77 11.31
C LEU A 17 -3.90 -12.18 11.81
N ALA A 18 -2.87 -12.81 11.25
CA ALA A 18 -2.39 -14.11 11.70
C ALA A 18 -1.93 -14.03 13.16
N TRP A 19 -1.22 -12.96 13.53
CA TRP A 19 -0.81 -12.73 14.91
C TRP A 19 -2.01 -12.52 15.85
N VAL A 20 -2.97 -11.69 15.46
CA VAL A 20 -4.21 -11.47 16.24
C VAL A 20 -4.97 -12.78 16.45
N PHE A 21 -5.18 -13.57 15.40
CA PHE A 21 -5.89 -14.84 15.51
C PHE A 21 -5.10 -15.90 16.29
N MET A 22 -3.77 -15.94 16.14
CA MET A 22 -2.92 -16.85 16.91
C MET A 22 -3.03 -16.61 18.42
N VAL A 23 -3.32 -15.37 18.86
CA VAL A 23 -3.57 -15.03 20.27
C VAL A 23 -5.03 -15.25 20.66
N LEU A 24 -5.97 -14.83 19.81
CA LEU A 24 -7.39 -14.86 20.11
C LEU A 24 -7.95 -16.30 20.17
N VAL A 25 -7.49 -17.19 19.29
CA VAL A 25 -7.93 -18.60 19.23
C VAL A 25 -7.69 -19.35 20.54
N PRO A 26 -6.48 -19.35 21.15
CA PRO A 26 -6.26 -20.01 22.43
C PRO A 26 -6.89 -19.26 23.61
N MET A 27 -7.04 -17.94 23.54
CA MET A 27 -7.74 -17.18 24.58
C MET A 27 -9.18 -17.66 24.77
N TRP A 28 -9.82 -18.09 23.68
CA TRP A 28 -11.19 -18.59 23.70
C TRP A 28 -11.36 -19.96 24.39
N LEU A 29 -10.26 -20.67 24.67
CA LEU A 29 -10.28 -21.91 25.46
C LEU A 29 -10.88 -21.70 26.85
N ALA A 30 -10.69 -20.51 27.44
CA ALA A 30 -11.25 -20.17 28.74
C ALA A 30 -12.79 -20.20 28.72
N VAL A 31 -13.39 -19.74 27.61
CA VAL A 31 -14.84 -19.78 27.41
C VAL A 31 -15.31 -21.23 27.24
N ASP A 32 -14.54 -22.05 26.53
CA ASP A 32 -14.89 -23.46 26.29
C ASP A 32 -14.95 -24.27 27.58
N VAL A 33 -13.92 -24.15 28.43
CA VAL A 33 -13.85 -24.85 29.72
C VAL A 33 -14.96 -24.41 30.68
N LEU A 34 -15.39 -23.15 30.61
CA LEU A 34 -16.43 -22.61 31.48
C LEU A 34 -17.83 -23.10 31.10
N ILE A 35 -18.09 -23.29 29.80
CA ILE A 35 -19.46 -23.51 29.28
C ILE A 35 -19.73 -24.98 28.96
N PHE A 36 -18.74 -25.70 28.44
CA PHE A 36 -18.94 -27.04 27.87
C PHE A 36 -18.37 -28.16 28.75
N PRO A 37 -18.94 -29.38 28.66
CA PRO A 37 -18.41 -30.53 29.36
C PRO A 37 -17.05 -30.96 28.77
N SER A 38 -16.27 -31.69 29.58
CA SER A 38 -14.92 -32.14 29.22
C SER A 38 -14.83 -32.90 27.89
N SER A 39 -15.87 -33.66 27.52
CA SER A 39 -15.93 -34.39 26.25
C SER A 39 -15.91 -33.49 25.01
N VAL A 40 -16.57 -32.32 25.07
CA VAL A 40 -16.56 -31.33 23.99
C VAL A 40 -15.28 -30.50 24.04
N VAL A 41 -14.89 -30.07 25.24
CA VAL A 41 -13.72 -29.22 25.46
C VAL A 41 -12.45 -29.88 24.94
N ILE A 42 -12.24 -31.18 25.19
CA ILE A 42 -11.05 -31.90 24.70
C ILE A 42 -10.94 -31.82 23.17
N SER A 43 -12.05 -32.07 22.46
CA SER A 43 -12.10 -31.98 21.00
C SER A 43 -11.80 -30.55 20.50
N LEU A 44 -12.37 -29.54 21.15
CA LEU A 44 -12.13 -28.14 20.81
C LEU A 44 -10.68 -27.71 21.11
N VAL A 45 -10.08 -28.18 22.21
CA VAL A 45 -8.67 -27.94 22.56
C VAL A 45 -7.76 -28.43 21.44
N TYR A 46 -7.96 -29.67 20.96
CA TYR A 46 -7.17 -30.22 19.86
C TYR A 46 -7.32 -29.38 18.58
N GLY A 47 -8.55 -29.02 18.22
CA GLY A 47 -8.81 -28.15 17.06
C GLY A 47 -8.12 -26.79 17.19
N ARG A 48 -8.21 -26.15 18.35
CA ARG A 48 -7.59 -24.84 18.62
C ARG A 48 -6.07 -24.88 18.59
N LEU A 49 -5.45 -25.93 19.12
CA LEU A 49 -4.00 -26.09 19.08
C LEU A 49 -3.51 -26.25 17.63
N LEU A 50 -4.22 -27.04 16.81
CA LEU A 50 -3.91 -27.18 15.39
C LEU A 50 -4.07 -25.85 14.65
N VAL A 51 -5.18 -25.14 14.85
CA VAL A 51 -5.41 -23.81 14.24
C VAL A 51 -4.31 -22.84 14.64
N THR A 52 -3.95 -22.79 15.92
CA THR A 52 -2.90 -21.90 16.42
C THR A 52 -1.56 -22.24 15.80
N LEU A 53 -1.25 -23.53 15.65
CA LEU A 53 -0.03 -24.00 14.97
C LEU A 53 -0.01 -23.58 13.50
N PHE A 54 -1.10 -23.78 12.75
CA PHE A 54 -1.18 -23.41 11.33
C PHE A 54 -1.15 -21.90 11.13
N LEU A 55 -1.82 -21.10 11.97
CA LEU A 55 -1.75 -19.64 11.95
C LEU A 55 -0.34 -19.15 12.31
N GLY A 56 0.32 -19.78 13.28
CA GLY A 56 1.71 -19.51 13.61
C GLY A 56 2.65 -19.82 12.45
N ALA A 57 2.42 -20.92 11.73
CA ALA A 57 3.17 -21.24 10.51
C ALA A 57 2.92 -20.18 9.42
N VAL A 58 1.66 -19.79 9.17
CA VAL A 58 1.32 -18.70 8.24
C VAL A 58 2.08 -17.42 8.60
N LEU A 59 2.10 -17.03 9.88
CA LEU A 59 2.80 -15.84 10.36
C LEU A 59 4.31 -15.92 10.11
N VAL A 60 4.97 -17.02 10.52
CA VAL A 60 6.42 -17.17 10.37
C VAL A 60 6.81 -17.18 8.89
N PHE A 61 6.10 -17.96 8.06
CA PHE A 61 6.41 -18.05 6.64
C PHE A 61 6.06 -16.77 5.88
N SER A 62 5.00 -16.05 6.25
CA SER A 62 4.68 -14.77 5.61
C SER A 62 5.80 -13.75 5.86
N VAL A 63 6.31 -13.64 7.10
CA VAL A 63 7.41 -12.73 7.45
C VAL A 63 8.66 -12.99 6.63
N VAL A 64 9.04 -14.27 6.49
CA VAL A 64 10.23 -14.66 5.70
C VAL A 64 10.04 -14.35 4.21
N MET A 65 8.81 -14.43 3.70
CA MET A 65 8.50 -14.26 2.29
C MET A 65 8.22 -12.81 1.87
N VAL A 66 8.13 -11.84 2.79
CA VAL A 66 7.87 -10.43 2.44
C VAL A 66 8.91 -9.84 1.49
N GLU A 67 10.21 -10.12 1.71
CA GLU A 67 11.26 -9.59 0.84
C GLU A 67 11.24 -10.21 -0.56
N ARG A 68 10.71 -11.43 -0.67
CA ARG A 68 10.54 -12.17 -1.92
C ARG A 68 9.09 -12.17 -2.40
N ALA A 69 8.31 -11.16 -1.97
CA ALA A 69 6.88 -11.12 -2.19
C ALA A 69 6.53 -11.28 -3.68
N SER A 70 5.95 -12.43 -4.01
CA SER A 70 5.29 -12.66 -5.28
C SER A 70 3.78 -12.51 -5.08
N TRP A 71 3.08 -12.16 -6.15
CA TRP A 71 1.61 -12.06 -6.12
C TRP A 71 1.00 -13.40 -5.67
N LEU A 72 1.46 -14.52 -6.23
CA LEU A 72 0.96 -15.85 -5.92
C LEU A 72 1.16 -16.21 -4.44
N THR A 73 2.33 -15.87 -3.89
CA THR A 73 2.65 -16.09 -2.47
C THR A 73 1.73 -15.29 -1.56
N ALA A 74 1.45 -14.02 -1.87
CA ALA A 74 0.56 -13.18 -1.09
C ALA A 74 -0.87 -13.72 -1.06
N TYR A 75 -1.41 -14.16 -2.21
CA TYR A 75 -2.73 -14.77 -2.28
C TYR A 75 -2.80 -16.11 -1.56
N PHE A 76 -1.76 -16.94 -1.66
CA PHE A 76 -1.71 -18.20 -0.93
C PHE A 76 -1.87 -17.99 0.58
N PHE A 77 -1.10 -17.07 1.18
CA PHE A 77 -1.20 -16.79 2.61
C PHE A 77 -2.52 -16.14 3.00
N LEU A 78 -3.08 -15.26 2.16
CA LEU A 78 -4.43 -14.71 2.36
C LEU A 78 -5.48 -15.83 2.38
N ILE A 79 -5.44 -16.75 1.42
CA ILE A 79 -6.36 -17.89 1.35
C ILE A 79 -6.17 -18.78 2.58
N CYS A 80 -4.94 -19.09 2.99
CA CYS A 80 -4.69 -19.85 4.22
C CYS A 80 -5.25 -19.15 5.46
N LEU A 81 -5.06 -17.83 5.58
CA LEU A 81 -5.56 -17.03 6.70
C LEU A 81 -7.08 -17.14 6.85
N VAL A 82 -7.81 -17.14 5.73
CA VAL A 82 -9.27 -17.26 5.72
C VAL A 82 -9.71 -18.72 5.86
N ALA A 83 -9.02 -19.66 5.22
CA ALA A 83 -9.42 -21.07 5.20
C ALA A 83 -9.20 -21.78 6.54
N ILE A 84 -8.12 -21.48 7.27
CA ILE A 84 -7.81 -22.17 8.53
C ILE A 84 -8.94 -21.99 9.57
N PRO A 85 -9.43 -20.77 9.85
CA PRO A 85 -10.53 -20.58 10.81
C PRO A 85 -11.86 -21.15 10.31
N GLU A 86 -12.14 -21.11 9.01
CA GLU A 86 -13.34 -21.70 8.41
C GLU A 86 -13.36 -23.23 8.55
N ILE A 87 -12.24 -23.90 8.28
CA ILE A 87 -12.13 -25.35 8.48
C ILE A 87 -12.35 -25.73 9.95
N PHE A 88 -11.87 -24.89 10.87
CA PHE A 88 -12.12 -25.08 12.30
C PHE A 88 -13.58 -24.90 12.68
N GLU A 89 -14.29 -23.94 12.08
CA GLU A 89 -15.73 -23.78 12.28
C GLU A 89 -16.47 -25.06 11.89
N ILE A 90 -16.20 -25.61 10.70
CA ILE A 90 -16.83 -26.86 10.23
C ILE A 90 -16.56 -28.01 11.20
N PHE A 91 -15.31 -28.12 11.69
CA PHE A 91 -14.94 -29.11 12.70
C PHE A 91 -15.71 -28.89 14.02
N ALA A 92 -15.75 -27.66 14.53
CA ALA A 92 -16.46 -27.32 15.76
C ALA A 92 -17.96 -27.58 15.64
N HIS A 93 -18.57 -27.25 14.49
CA HIS A 93 -19.98 -27.51 14.20
C HIS A 93 -20.29 -29.01 14.24
N SER A 94 -19.44 -29.84 13.64
CA SER A 94 -19.56 -31.30 13.70
C SER A 94 -19.49 -31.82 15.14
N VAL A 95 -18.55 -31.31 15.96
CA VAL A 95 -18.42 -31.68 17.38
C VAL A 95 -19.69 -31.31 18.15
N PHE A 96 -20.22 -30.09 17.96
CA PHE A 96 -21.45 -29.65 18.62
C PHE A 96 -22.64 -30.49 18.18
N TYR A 97 -22.80 -30.75 16.88
CA TYR A 97 -23.88 -31.57 16.35
C TYR A 97 -23.90 -32.98 16.96
N HIS A 98 -22.74 -33.65 16.96
CA HIS A 98 -22.60 -34.97 17.59
C HIS A 98 -22.90 -34.94 19.10
N TRP A 99 -22.52 -33.87 19.79
CA TRP A 99 -22.81 -33.71 21.20
C TRP A 99 -24.31 -33.47 21.45
N GLN A 100 -24.96 -32.61 20.67
CA GLN A 100 -26.38 -32.28 20.83
C GLN A 100 -27.31 -33.48 20.60
N ILE A 101 -27.00 -34.35 19.64
CA ILE A 101 -27.80 -35.57 19.40
C ILE A 101 -27.75 -36.52 20.60
N ASN A 102 -26.60 -36.62 21.25
CA ASN A 102 -26.39 -37.55 22.36
C ASN A 102 -26.80 -36.98 23.73
N ASN A 103 -27.20 -35.70 23.81
CA ASN A 103 -27.52 -35.02 25.07
C ASN A 103 -28.86 -34.27 24.97
N LEU A 104 -29.88 -34.79 25.67
CA LEU A 104 -31.24 -34.23 25.69
C LEU A 104 -31.39 -32.96 26.54
N HIS A 105 -30.42 -32.64 27.40
CA HIS A 105 -30.44 -31.49 28.29
C HIS A 105 -29.32 -30.50 27.96
N ILE A 106 -29.63 -29.51 27.12
CA ILE A 106 -28.74 -28.40 26.78
C ILE A 106 -29.19 -27.17 27.57
N THR A 107 -28.26 -26.53 28.28
CA THR A 107 -28.56 -25.31 29.04
C THR A 107 -28.69 -24.11 28.09
N ALA A 108 -29.50 -23.11 28.44
CA ALA A 108 -29.64 -21.88 27.65
C ALA A 108 -28.30 -21.16 27.36
N THR A 109 -27.35 -21.25 28.29
CA THR A 109 -25.99 -20.71 28.13
C THR A 109 -25.20 -21.46 27.05
N GLN A 110 -25.33 -22.78 26.99
CA GLN A 110 -24.68 -23.63 25.98
C GLN A 110 -25.27 -23.40 24.60
N SER A 111 -26.60 -23.27 24.48
CA SER A 111 -27.23 -22.95 23.20
C SER A 111 -26.81 -21.57 22.69
N ALA A 112 -26.71 -20.57 23.58
CA ALA A 112 -26.24 -19.24 23.21
C ALA A 112 -24.77 -19.25 22.76
N ALA A 113 -23.92 -20.04 23.42
CA ALA A 113 -22.52 -20.20 23.03
C ALA A 113 -22.41 -20.86 21.64
N ILE A 114 -23.12 -21.98 21.41
CA ILE A 114 -23.14 -22.67 20.10
C ILE A 114 -23.64 -21.72 18.99
N PHE A 115 -24.64 -20.90 19.28
CA PHE A 115 -25.09 -19.87 18.34
C PHE A 115 -23.98 -18.86 18.03
N LEU A 116 -23.23 -18.39 19.03
CA LEU A 116 -22.11 -17.46 18.82
C LEU A 116 -20.99 -18.08 17.97
N TYR A 117 -20.71 -19.38 18.16
CA TYR A 117 -19.75 -20.12 17.35
C TYR A 117 -20.09 -20.13 15.86
N ARG A 118 -21.39 -20.26 15.56
CA ARG A 118 -21.90 -20.24 14.19
C ARG A 118 -21.78 -18.87 13.52
N GLN A 119 -21.59 -17.79 14.29
CA GLN A 119 -21.38 -16.45 13.74
C GLN A 119 -19.90 -16.14 13.44
N LEU A 120 -18.96 -17.06 13.70
CA LEU A 120 -17.53 -16.83 13.43
C LEU A 120 -17.20 -16.54 11.94
N PRO A 121 -17.83 -17.18 10.94
CA PRO A 121 -17.57 -16.87 9.52
C PRO A 121 -17.76 -15.38 9.17
N ILE A 122 -18.70 -14.72 9.85
CA ILE A 122 -18.95 -13.29 9.68
C ILE A 122 -17.75 -12.45 10.14
N VAL A 123 -17.09 -12.85 11.23
CA VAL A 123 -15.89 -12.17 11.72
C VAL A 123 -14.76 -12.32 10.70
N TYR A 124 -14.57 -13.51 10.15
CA TYR A 124 -13.50 -13.76 9.18
C TYR A 124 -13.73 -13.02 7.87
N ILE A 125 -14.97 -13.00 7.36
CA ILE A 125 -15.28 -12.30 6.11
C ILE A 125 -15.15 -10.79 6.24
N SER A 126 -15.45 -10.23 7.41
CA SER A 126 -15.22 -8.81 7.68
C SER A 126 -13.74 -8.44 7.58
N GLY A 127 -12.84 -9.39 7.87
CA GLY A 127 -11.39 -9.24 7.72
C GLY A 127 -10.95 -8.98 6.28
N LEU A 128 -11.73 -9.37 5.26
CA LEU A 128 -11.43 -9.04 3.86
C LEU A 128 -11.40 -7.54 3.60
N ALA A 129 -12.13 -6.76 4.39
CA ALA A 129 -12.12 -5.30 4.31
C ALA A 129 -10.74 -4.71 4.59
N LEU A 130 -9.87 -5.45 5.29
CA LEU A 130 -8.51 -5.03 5.59
C LEU A 130 -7.57 -5.26 4.41
N PHE A 131 -7.97 -5.84 3.29
CA PHE A 131 -7.07 -6.08 2.17
C PHE A 131 -7.43 -5.18 0.98
N PRO A 132 -6.43 -4.59 0.29
CA PRO A 132 -6.67 -3.75 -0.89
C PRO A 132 -6.89 -4.65 -2.12
N LEU A 133 -7.96 -5.44 -2.10
CA LEU A 133 -8.31 -6.40 -3.14
C LEU A 133 -9.18 -5.75 -4.20
N THR A 134 -9.03 -6.22 -5.43
CA THR A 134 -9.96 -5.91 -6.52
C THR A 134 -11.23 -6.75 -6.40
N LEU A 135 -12.29 -6.32 -7.08
CA LEU A 135 -13.55 -7.03 -7.12
C LEU A 135 -13.40 -8.49 -7.61
N LEU A 136 -12.54 -8.72 -8.60
CA LEU A 136 -12.30 -10.05 -9.19
C LEU A 136 -11.53 -10.98 -8.24
N GLU A 137 -10.78 -10.44 -7.29
CA GLU A 137 -10.02 -11.22 -6.31
C GLU A 137 -10.87 -11.52 -5.07
N SER A 138 -11.75 -10.59 -4.68
CA SER A 138 -12.58 -10.73 -3.49
C SER A 138 -13.86 -11.55 -3.72
N LEU A 139 -14.46 -11.48 -4.91
CA LEU A 139 -15.69 -12.23 -5.23
C LEU A 139 -15.51 -13.75 -5.13
N PRO A 140 -14.43 -14.38 -5.63
CA PRO A 140 -14.21 -15.81 -5.46
C PRO A 140 -14.09 -16.23 -4.00
N ILE A 141 -13.47 -15.40 -3.15
CA ILE A 141 -13.33 -15.68 -1.71
C ILE A 141 -14.69 -15.62 -1.03
N LEU A 142 -15.48 -14.57 -1.30
CA LEU A 142 -16.86 -14.45 -0.81
C LEU A 142 -17.72 -15.65 -1.26
N LEU A 143 -17.63 -16.05 -2.52
CA LEU A 143 -18.36 -17.20 -3.05
C LEU A 143 -17.93 -18.50 -2.35
N ALA A 144 -16.63 -18.70 -2.15
CA ALA A 144 -16.12 -19.87 -1.44
C ALA A 144 -16.66 -19.92 0.00
N MET A 145 -16.69 -18.79 0.70
CA MET A 145 -17.26 -18.71 2.06
C MET A 145 -18.76 -19.03 2.08
N LEU A 146 -19.53 -18.53 1.11
CA LEU A 146 -20.95 -18.90 0.97
C LEU A 146 -21.15 -20.40 0.75
N VAL A 147 -20.29 -21.02 -0.07
CA VAL A 147 -20.32 -22.47 -0.30
C VAL A 147 -19.96 -23.23 0.97
N LEU A 148 -18.94 -22.80 1.72
CA LEU A 148 -18.55 -23.44 2.97
C LEU A 148 -19.65 -23.37 4.04
N VAL A 149 -20.31 -22.21 4.18
CA VAL A 149 -21.48 -22.05 5.05
C VAL A 149 -22.62 -22.95 4.60
N ALA A 150 -22.89 -23.05 3.29
CA ALA A 150 -23.91 -23.98 2.80
C ALA A 150 -23.56 -25.44 3.12
N ILE A 151 -22.29 -25.83 2.98
CA ILE A 151 -21.81 -27.18 3.30
C ILE A 151 -21.96 -27.49 4.79
N SER A 152 -21.65 -26.54 5.69
CA SER A 152 -21.72 -26.77 7.15
C SER A 152 -23.13 -27.14 7.62
N HIS A 153 -24.16 -26.77 6.85
CA HIS A 153 -25.56 -27.07 7.18
C HIS A 153 -26.06 -28.40 6.61
N THR A 154 -25.37 -29.02 5.64
CA THR A 154 -25.87 -30.23 4.94
C THR A 154 -26.07 -31.45 5.87
N GLY A 155 -25.58 -31.42 7.10
CA GLY A 155 -25.72 -32.49 8.10
C GLY A 155 -26.97 -32.42 8.97
N THR A 156 -27.78 -31.35 8.93
CA THR A 156 -28.93 -31.18 9.84
C THR A 156 -30.22 -31.83 9.32
N THR A 157 -30.98 -32.48 10.20
CA THR A 157 -32.16 -33.32 9.85
C THR A 157 -33.51 -32.60 9.85
N ASP A 158 -33.61 -31.34 10.30
CA ASP A 158 -34.86 -30.57 10.31
C ASP A 158 -34.97 -29.67 9.06
N PRO A 159 -35.83 -29.99 8.07
CA PRO A 159 -35.89 -29.26 6.80
C PRO A 159 -36.37 -27.82 6.92
N LEU A 160 -37.22 -27.50 7.90
CA LEU A 160 -37.84 -26.17 8.05
C LEU A 160 -36.90 -25.22 8.78
N ALA A 161 -36.30 -25.65 9.90
CA ALA A 161 -35.30 -24.87 10.63
C ALA A 161 -33.99 -24.72 9.82
N PHE A 162 -33.63 -25.74 9.03
CA PHE A 162 -32.52 -25.70 8.08
C PHE A 162 -32.67 -24.54 7.09
N SER A 163 -33.88 -24.32 6.54
CA SER A 163 -34.11 -23.28 5.54
C SER A 163 -33.96 -21.85 6.09
N ALA A 164 -34.53 -21.54 7.25
CA ALA A 164 -34.54 -20.17 7.78
C ALA A 164 -33.18 -19.76 8.36
N ALA A 165 -32.52 -20.66 9.10
CA ALA A 165 -31.25 -20.37 9.73
C ALA A 165 -30.11 -20.29 8.69
N LEU A 166 -30.11 -21.17 7.68
CA LEU A 166 -29.18 -21.09 6.55
C LEU A 166 -29.35 -19.79 5.76
N VAL A 167 -30.60 -19.42 5.44
CA VAL A 167 -30.88 -18.17 4.70
C VAL A 167 -30.43 -16.96 5.50
N ALA A 168 -30.66 -16.93 6.82
CA ALA A 168 -30.21 -15.83 7.68
C ALA A 168 -28.68 -15.70 7.69
N GLU A 169 -27.96 -16.81 7.81
CA GLU A 169 -26.49 -16.82 7.84
C GLU A 169 -25.88 -16.44 6.48
N LEU A 170 -26.38 -17.03 5.38
CA LEU A 170 -25.97 -16.66 4.03
C LEU A 170 -26.25 -15.17 3.74
N TRP A 171 -27.40 -14.66 4.19
CA TRP A 171 -27.72 -13.25 4.06
C TRP A 171 -26.72 -12.35 4.79
N LEU A 172 -26.35 -12.70 6.03
CA LEU A 172 -25.35 -11.95 6.80
C LEU A 172 -23.97 -11.99 6.13
N VAL A 173 -23.56 -13.14 5.59
CA VAL A 173 -22.32 -13.29 4.83
C VAL A 173 -22.34 -12.42 3.57
N VAL A 174 -23.46 -12.35 2.85
CA VAL A 174 -23.62 -11.48 1.68
C VAL A 174 -23.54 -10.01 2.06
N VAL A 175 -24.25 -9.57 3.10
CA VAL A 175 -24.29 -8.16 3.51
C VAL A 175 -22.92 -7.72 4.00
N ILE A 176 -22.33 -8.48 4.93
CA ILE A 176 -21.06 -8.11 5.57
C ILE A 176 -19.90 -8.32 4.59
N GLY A 177 -19.87 -9.46 3.89
CA GLY A 177 -18.90 -9.71 2.85
C GLY A 177 -18.98 -8.72 1.69
N GLY A 178 -20.18 -8.33 1.25
CA GLY A 178 -20.38 -7.29 0.23
C GLY A 178 -19.82 -5.95 0.69
N SER A 179 -20.07 -5.54 1.93
CA SER A 179 -19.47 -4.32 2.49
C SER A 179 -17.94 -4.41 2.60
N ALA A 180 -17.39 -5.59 2.95
CA ALA A 180 -15.96 -5.81 3.02
C ALA A 180 -15.30 -5.74 1.63
N VAL A 181 -15.94 -6.30 0.61
CA VAL A 181 -15.53 -6.18 -0.80
C VAL A 181 -15.48 -4.72 -1.25
N LEU A 182 -16.53 -3.94 -0.94
CA LEU A 182 -16.56 -2.50 -1.27
C LEU A 182 -15.46 -1.72 -0.54
N ALA A 183 -15.25 -2.00 0.74
CA ALA A 183 -14.17 -1.39 1.52
C ALA A 183 -12.78 -1.73 0.95
N GLY A 184 -12.57 -3.00 0.56
CA GLY A 184 -11.34 -3.45 -0.09
C GLY A 184 -11.10 -2.74 -1.44
N LEU A 185 -12.15 -2.60 -2.26
CA LEU A 185 -12.09 -1.88 -3.53
C LEU A 185 -11.75 -0.39 -3.34
N LEU A 186 -12.33 0.26 -2.32
CA LEU A 186 -11.99 1.66 -1.99
C LEU A 186 -10.52 1.78 -1.58
N GLN A 187 -10.01 0.85 -0.76
CA GLN A 187 -8.60 0.84 -0.39
C GLN A 187 -7.68 0.58 -1.58
N PHE A 188 -8.07 -0.31 -2.49
CA PHE A 188 -7.35 -0.55 -3.73
C PHE A 188 -7.29 0.71 -4.60
N ASN A 189 -8.43 1.39 -4.78
CA ASN A 189 -8.48 2.64 -5.54
C ASN A 189 -7.62 3.74 -4.93
N LEU A 190 -7.64 3.89 -3.59
CA LEU A 190 -6.78 4.84 -2.89
C LEU A 190 -5.30 4.47 -3.03
N PHE A 191 -4.96 3.19 -2.95
CA PHE A 191 -3.59 2.70 -3.17
C PHE A 191 -3.12 2.99 -4.60
N TRP A 192 -3.97 2.71 -5.60
CA TRP A 192 -3.71 3.01 -7.00
C TRP A 192 -3.54 4.51 -7.25
N GLN A 193 -4.42 5.34 -6.71
CA GLN A 193 -4.34 6.80 -6.83
C GLN A 193 -3.06 7.33 -6.19
N ARG A 194 -2.68 6.88 -4.99
CA ARG A 194 -1.41 7.27 -4.37
C ARG A 194 -0.21 6.85 -5.21
N HIS A 195 -0.24 5.67 -5.81
CA HIS A 195 0.84 5.23 -6.69
C HIS A 195 0.94 6.13 -7.93
N ARG A 196 -0.19 6.48 -8.57
CA ARG A 196 -0.22 7.40 -9.71
C ARG A 196 0.12 8.84 -9.37
N LEU A 197 -0.22 9.29 -8.17
CA LEU A 197 0.06 10.64 -7.67
C LEU A 197 1.45 10.74 -7.05
N ALA A 198 2.17 9.63 -6.82
CA ALA A 198 3.56 9.69 -6.36
C ALA A 198 4.50 10.24 -7.46
N ASP A 199 4.06 10.23 -8.71
CA ASP A 199 4.82 10.78 -9.83
C ASP A 199 4.79 12.31 -9.87
N PHE A 200 3.78 12.94 -9.27
CA PHE A 200 3.61 14.39 -9.26
C PHE A 200 3.49 14.93 -7.84
N ASP A 201 4.20 16.02 -7.57
CA ASP A 201 4.16 16.67 -6.28
C ASP A 201 2.81 17.35 -6.03
N ALA A 202 2.17 17.07 -4.89
CA ALA A 202 0.80 17.50 -4.61
C ALA A 202 0.62 19.01 -4.44
N GLU A 203 1.68 19.74 -4.10
CA GLU A 203 1.65 21.20 -3.89
C GLU A 203 1.93 21.98 -5.18
N THR A 204 2.69 21.39 -6.11
CA THR A 204 3.17 22.09 -7.32
C THR A 204 2.65 21.49 -8.63
N GLY A 205 2.17 20.25 -8.63
CA GLY A 205 1.79 19.54 -9.85
C GLY A 205 2.98 19.11 -10.73
N LEU A 206 4.21 19.47 -10.37
CA LEU A 206 5.43 19.09 -11.07
C LEU A 206 5.82 17.63 -10.80
N LEU A 207 6.67 17.04 -11.64
CA LEU A 207 7.18 15.69 -11.39
C LEU A 207 7.95 15.62 -10.07
N THR A 208 7.79 14.53 -9.33
CA THR A 208 8.62 14.24 -8.16
C THR A 208 10.02 13.83 -8.59
N LYS A 209 11.00 13.96 -7.68
CA LYS A 209 12.37 13.47 -7.88
C LYS A 209 12.44 12.00 -8.33
N GLN A 210 11.52 11.16 -7.86
CA GLN A 210 11.49 9.74 -8.23
C GLN A 210 11.03 9.56 -9.68
N ALA A 211 9.90 10.15 -10.08
CA ALA A 211 9.43 10.09 -11.46
C ALA A 211 10.42 10.72 -12.45
N ALA A 212 11.04 11.84 -12.08
CA ALA A 212 12.14 12.46 -12.83
C ALA A 212 13.30 11.50 -13.10
N LEU A 213 13.67 10.68 -12.10
CA LEU A 213 14.75 9.70 -12.22
C LEU A 213 14.36 8.54 -13.14
N GLU A 214 13.10 8.08 -13.08
CA GLU A 214 12.57 7.08 -14.01
C GLU A 214 12.51 7.60 -15.45
N LEU A 215 12.12 8.86 -15.62
CA LEU A 215 12.07 9.52 -16.91
C LEU A 215 13.48 9.65 -17.53
N ILE A 216 14.48 10.06 -16.75
CA ILE A 216 15.87 10.09 -17.21
C ILE A 216 16.37 8.69 -17.54
N LYS A 217 16.00 7.65 -16.78
CA LYS A 217 16.34 6.26 -17.11
C LYS A 217 15.80 5.84 -18.48
N LEU A 218 14.56 6.20 -18.80
CA LEU A 218 13.96 5.90 -20.10
C LEU A 218 14.76 6.54 -21.25
N PHE A 219 15.21 7.78 -21.08
CA PHE A 219 16.05 8.44 -22.07
C PHE A 219 17.52 7.98 -22.03
N TRP A 220 17.97 7.39 -20.93
CA TRP A 220 19.38 7.08 -20.73
C TRP A 220 19.91 6.13 -21.79
N ASP A 221 19.18 5.05 -22.04
CA ASP A 221 19.61 3.98 -22.95
C ASP A 221 19.41 4.38 -24.42
N ASP A 222 18.27 5.00 -24.75
CA ASP A 222 17.95 5.49 -26.10
C ASP A 222 18.94 6.58 -26.57
N GLN A 223 19.27 7.53 -25.68
CA GLN A 223 20.15 8.65 -26.03
C GLN A 223 21.63 8.32 -25.83
N ALA A 224 21.97 7.25 -25.09
CA ALA A 224 23.34 6.70 -25.06
C ALA A 224 23.74 6.14 -26.43
N GLN A 225 22.82 5.47 -27.11
CA GLN A 225 23.05 4.95 -28.46
C GLN A 225 23.06 6.06 -29.51
N ALA A 226 22.19 7.08 -29.38
CA ALA A 226 22.07 8.18 -30.34
C ALA A 226 23.10 9.33 -30.18
N LYS A 227 24.04 9.27 -29.23
CA LYS A 227 24.97 10.38 -28.87
C LYS A 227 24.28 11.73 -28.61
N ARG A 228 23.03 11.71 -28.15
CA ARG A 228 22.28 12.91 -27.83
C ARG A 228 22.53 13.33 -26.37
N TYR A 229 22.41 14.63 -26.12
CA TYR A 229 22.68 15.24 -24.82
C TYR A 229 21.53 14.98 -23.84
N ILE A 230 21.86 14.64 -22.60
CA ILE A 230 20.91 14.62 -21.48
C ILE A 230 21.46 15.57 -20.42
N GLY A 231 20.69 16.61 -20.12
CA GLY A 231 21.04 17.62 -19.15
C GLY A 231 19.98 17.78 -18.07
N VAL A 232 20.43 18.11 -16.87
CA VAL A 232 19.57 18.48 -15.74
C VAL A 232 19.98 19.88 -15.29
N GLY A 233 19.05 20.83 -15.41
CA GLY A 233 19.14 22.14 -14.78
C GLY A 233 18.55 22.08 -13.38
N MET A 234 19.17 22.75 -12.41
CA MET A 234 18.64 22.90 -11.06
C MET A 234 18.74 24.35 -10.62
N MET A 235 17.71 24.82 -9.92
CA MET A 235 17.64 26.14 -9.31
C MET A 235 17.10 26.06 -7.87
N ALA A 236 17.55 26.98 -7.02
CA ALA A 236 17.07 27.09 -5.65
C ALA A 236 15.70 27.78 -5.59
N ILE A 237 14.81 27.30 -4.72
CA ILE A 237 13.51 27.95 -4.46
C ILE A 237 13.74 29.19 -3.60
N PRO A 238 13.07 30.33 -3.91
CA PRO A 238 13.12 31.50 -3.05
C PRO A 238 12.58 31.23 -1.65
N GLN A 239 13.42 31.41 -0.63
CA GLN A 239 12.98 31.44 0.76
C GLN A 239 12.62 32.88 1.15
N ALA A 240 11.62 33.05 2.03
CA ALA A 240 11.34 34.34 2.63
C ALA A 240 12.58 34.85 3.39
N SER A 241 13.15 35.98 2.95
CA SER A 241 14.13 36.69 3.76
C SER A 241 13.42 37.36 4.93
N ALA A 242 13.95 37.18 6.15
CA ALA A 242 13.39 37.78 7.37
C ALA A 242 13.29 39.32 7.32
N ALA A 243 13.97 39.97 6.36
CA ALA A 243 14.00 41.42 6.15
C ALA A 243 13.00 41.94 5.10
N ALA A 244 12.22 41.07 4.43
CA ALA A 244 11.30 41.50 3.38
C ALA A 244 10.01 42.13 3.97
N PRO A 245 9.59 43.32 3.50
CA PRO A 245 8.47 44.06 4.08
C PRO A 245 7.09 43.42 3.80
N ASN A 246 6.97 42.58 2.76
CA ASN A 246 5.76 41.81 2.45
C ASN A 246 5.96 40.35 2.85
N ARG A 247 5.29 39.90 3.92
CA ARG A 247 5.17 38.47 4.27
C ARG A 247 4.17 37.79 3.34
N GLN A 248 4.55 37.58 2.09
CA GLN A 248 3.85 36.59 1.26
C GLN A 248 4.17 35.19 1.78
N SER A 249 3.17 34.31 1.75
CA SER A 249 3.36 32.91 2.14
C SER A 249 4.34 32.22 1.19
N ASP A 250 5.20 31.35 1.71
CA ASP A 250 6.17 30.61 0.87
C ASP A 250 5.46 29.79 -0.23
N SER A 251 4.24 29.33 0.02
CA SER A 251 3.38 28.65 -0.94
C SER A 251 2.99 29.51 -2.14
N GLU A 252 2.61 30.77 -1.93
CA GLU A 252 2.24 31.68 -3.03
C GLU A 252 3.41 32.02 -3.95
N ARG A 253 4.62 32.11 -3.38
CA ARG A 253 5.85 32.34 -4.15
C ARG A 253 6.20 31.10 -4.97
N LEU A 254 6.12 29.92 -4.35
CA LEU A 254 6.33 28.65 -5.05
C LEU A 254 5.35 28.45 -6.22
N SER A 255 4.06 28.70 -6.02
CA SER A 255 3.07 28.55 -7.11
C SER A 255 3.33 29.50 -8.28
N ARG A 256 3.79 30.74 -8.02
CA ARG A 256 4.19 31.69 -9.06
C ARG A 256 5.40 31.22 -9.86
N GLU A 257 6.44 30.76 -9.17
CA GLU A 257 7.66 30.21 -9.77
C GLU A 257 7.36 28.99 -10.67
N VAL A 258 6.53 28.08 -10.17
CA VAL A 258 6.11 26.89 -10.92
C VAL A 258 5.31 27.28 -12.16
N THR A 259 4.35 28.18 -12.01
CA THR A 259 3.52 28.66 -13.13
C THR A 259 4.36 29.36 -14.19
N TYR A 260 5.34 30.17 -13.77
CA TYR A 260 6.25 30.85 -14.68
C TYR A 260 7.12 29.84 -15.45
N LEU A 261 7.68 28.84 -14.76
CA LEU A 261 8.45 27.77 -15.40
C LEU A 261 7.62 27.02 -16.43
N GLU A 262 6.42 26.55 -16.08
CA GLU A 262 5.57 25.77 -16.99
C GLU A 262 5.17 26.56 -18.25
N GLN A 263 4.98 27.87 -18.14
CA GLN A 263 4.63 28.74 -19.28
C GLN A 263 5.82 29.03 -20.22
N HIS A 264 7.05 29.01 -19.71
CA HIS A 264 8.25 29.42 -20.46
C HIS A 264 9.20 28.26 -20.77
N LEU A 265 8.86 27.04 -20.37
CA LEU A 265 9.62 25.83 -20.69
C LEU A 265 9.46 25.46 -22.16
N PRO A 266 10.57 25.27 -22.91
CA PRO A 266 10.50 24.78 -24.28
C PRO A 266 9.84 23.41 -24.37
N PRO A 267 9.16 23.12 -25.50
CA PRO A 267 8.61 21.80 -25.76
C PRO A 267 9.71 20.72 -25.72
N GLY A 268 9.48 19.67 -24.95
CA GLY A 268 10.44 18.57 -24.73
C GLY A 268 11.26 18.67 -23.44
N MET A 269 11.20 19.79 -22.72
CA MET A 269 11.70 19.87 -21.35
C MET A 269 10.60 19.54 -20.33
N GLN A 270 10.99 19.02 -19.17
CA GLN A 270 10.06 18.74 -18.07
C GLN A 270 10.54 19.35 -16.76
N ALA A 271 9.64 20.07 -16.09
CA ALA A 271 9.89 20.61 -14.75
C ALA A 271 9.69 19.54 -13.67
N VAL A 272 10.54 19.61 -12.66
CA VAL A 272 10.64 18.63 -11.57
C VAL A 272 10.73 19.37 -10.25
N ARG A 273 9.91 18.98 -9.27
CA ARG A 273 10.14 19.34 -7.87
C ARG A 273 11.13 18.36 -7.26
N TRP A 274 12.34 18.84 -7.02
CA TRP A 274 13.43 18.01 -6.53
C TRP A 274 13.42 17.81 -5.03
N SER A 275 13.11 18.88 -4.29
CA SER A 275 12.98 18.89 -2.84
C SER A 275 12.16 20.11 -2.39
N SER A 276 11.97 20.28 -1.08
CA SER A 276 11.40 21.50 -0.50
C SER A 276 12.19 22.78 -0.83
N HIS A 277 13.43 22.67 -1.31
CA HIS A 277 14.32 23.82 -1.55
C HIS A 277 14.83 23.94 -2.99
N PHE A 278 14.51 22.98 -3.88
CA PHE A 278 15.10 22.94 -5.22
C PHE A 278 14.05 22.58 -6.27
N LEU A 279 14.07 23.33 -7.36
CA LEU A 279 13.37 23.03 -8.61
C LEU A 279 14.39 22.57 -9.65
N GLY A 280 13.96 21.67 -10.52
CA GLY A 280 14.79 21.12 -11.59
C GLY A 280 14.07 21.13 -12.93
N VAL A 281 14.86 21.12 -14.00
CA VAL A 281 14.40 20.96 -15.38
C VAL A 281 15.20 19.83 -15.99
N ILE A 282 14.50 18.87 -16.58
CA ILE A 282 15.11 17.82 -17.40
C ILE A 282 15.02 18.26 -18.86
N ALA A 283 16.15 18.23 -19.55
CA ALA A 283 16.25 18.54 -20.96
C ALA A 283 16.96 17.41 -21.72
N THR A 284 16.41 17.05 -22.88
CA THR A 284 17.03 16.11 -23.82
C THR A 284 17.36 16.84 -25.12
N GLY A 285 18.52 16.55 -25.71
CA GLY A 285 18.98 17.15 -26.96
C GLY A 285 19.65 18.52 -26.84
N TYR A 286 19.75 19.10 -25.63
CA TYR A 286 20.42 20.39 -25.40
C TYR A 286 21.85 20.19 -24.91
N SER A 287 22.80 20.90 -25.51
CA SER A 287 24.17 20.96 -25.00
C SER A 287 24.24 21.68 -23.66
N TYR A 288 25.31 21.45 -22.90
CA TYR A 288 25.55 22.13 -21.63
C TYR A 288 25.47 23.66 -21.72
N GLN A 289 25.99 24.27 -22.80
CA GLN A 289 25.97 25.73 -22.96
C GLN A 289 24.54 26.23 -23.19
N GLU A 290 23.80 25.60 -24.11
CA GLU A 290 22.41 25.97 -24.40
C GLU A 290 21.51 25.82 -23.17
N LEU A 291 21.65 24.70 -22.45
CA LEU A 291 20.88 24.46 -21.24
C LEU A 291 21.25 25.46 -20.12
N ARG A 292 22.53 25.86 -20.03
CA ARG A 292 22.99 26.86 -19.06
C ARG A 292 22.45 28.24 -19.37
N ASP A 293 22.47 28.67 -20.63
CA ASP A 293 21.97 29.98 -21.03
C ASP A 293 20.45 30.07 -20.87
N LEU A 294 19.74 28.99 -21.18
CA LEU A 294 18.30 28.89 -20.95
C LEU A 294 17.95 28.94 -19.46
N MET A 295 18.64 28.14 -18.63
CA MET A 295 18.41 28.15 -17.18
C MET A 295 18.78 29.49 -16.54
N ASN A 296 19.81 30.19 -17.04
CA ASN A 296 20.13 31.54 -16.60
C ASN A 296 19.01 32.53 -16.96
N THR A 297 18.46 32.43 -18.17
CA THR A 297 17.37 33.29 -18.65
C THR A 297 16.10 33.08 -17.82
N LEU A 298 15.75 31.82 -17.55
CA LEU A 298 14.62 31.47 -16.69
C LEU A 298 14.83 32.03 -15.27
N TYR A 299 16.03 31.88 -14.71
CA TYR A 299 16.33 32.36 -13.36
C TYR A 299 16.34 33.88 -13.22
N ASP A 300 16.89 34.61 -14.20
CA ASP A 300 16.94 36.08 -14.17
C ASP A 300 15.53 36.71 -14.17
N GLN A 301 14.48 35.95 -14.51
CA GLN A 301 13.07 36.38 -14.47
C GLN A 301 12.28 35.86 -13.26
N THR A 302 12.94 35.12 -12.35
CA THR A 302 12.32 34.57 -11.13
C THR A 302 12.63 35.43 -9.90
N ASP A 303 11.75 35.41 -8.89
CA ASP A 303 11.93 36.11 -7.61
C ASP A 303 12.94 35.37 -6.68
N SER A 304 13.65 34.39 -7.23
CA SER A 304 14.70 33.63 -6.55
C SER A 304 15.73 34.58 -5.95
N PRO A 305 16.12 34.41 -4.67
CA PRO A 305 17.10 35.28 -4.04
C PRO A 305 18.37 35.21 -4.87
N SER A 306 18.80 36.37 -5.36
CA SER A 306 20.21 36.58 -5.61
C SER A 306 20.91 36.20 -4.32
N ASN A 307 21.90 35.31 -4.43
CA ASN A 307 22.75 35.00 -3.29
C ASN A 307 23.19 36.35 -2.68
N PRO A 308 23.15 36.56 -1.35
CA PRO A 308 23.67 37.78 -0.71
C PRO A 308 25.12 38.12 -1.10
N TYR A 309 25.82 37.20 -1.77
CA TYR A 309 27.18 37.33 -2.31
C TYR A 309 27.27 37.39 -3.86
N GLY A 310 26.18 37.64 -4.58
CA GLY A 310 26.18 37.91 -6.03
C GLY A 310 26.32 36.70 -6.96
N GLY A 311 26.34 35.47 -6.43
CA GLY A 311 26.33 34.23 -7.23
C GLY A 311 24.92 33.83 -7.70
N ARG A 312 24.77 33.44 -8.97
CA ARG A 312 23.52 32.89 -9.52
C ARG A 312 23.26 31.49 -8.93
N ASN A 313 22.06 31.24 -8.39
CA ASN A 313 21.68 29.95 -7.76
C ASN A 313 21.18 28.92 -8.77
N VAL A 314 21.84 28.84 -9.93
CA VAL A 314 21.50 27.96 -11.04
C VAL A 314 22.69 27.09 -11.38
N ILE A 315 22.45 25.79 -11.51
CA ILE A 315 23.47 24.83 -11.93
C ILE A 315 22.92 23.92 -13.01
N VAL A 316 23.78 23.60 -13.96
CA VAL A 316 23.51 22.57 -14.97
C VAL A 316 24.49 21.42 -14.77
N ALA A 317 23.99 20.20 -14.93
CA ALA A 317 24.80 19.01 -15.11
C ALA A 317 24.43 18.34 -16.42
N GLU A 318 25.42 17.85 -17.16
CA GLU A 318 25.23 17.18 -18.45
C GLU A 318 26.00 15.88 -18.50
N ARG A 319 25.39 14.82 -19.05
CA ARG A 319 25.94 13.46 -19.03
C ARG A 319 27.39 13.38 -19.54
N ALA A 320 27.66 13.97 -20.71
CA ALA A 320 28.96 13.80 -21.38
C ALA A 320 30.07 14.60 -20.68
N ILE A 321 29.77 15.83 -20.27
CA ILE A 321 30.72 16.72 -19.60
C ILE A 321 31.02 16.27 -18.18
N ASP A 322 30.00 15.82 -17.45
CA ASP A 322 30.15 15.41 -16.04
C ASP A 322 30.50 13.93 -15.88
N HIS A 323 30.83 13.24 -16.98
CA HIS A 323 31.16 11.81 -17.00
C HIS A 323 30.20 10.95 -16.16
N SER A 324 28.91 11.27 -16.23
CA SER A 324 27.90 10.62 -15.39
C SER A 324 27.60 9.22 -15.91
N ILE A 325 27.90 8.22 -15.10
CA ILE A 325 27.80 6.78 -15.46
C ILE A 325 26.36 6.27 -15.32
N SER A 326 25.54 6.93 -14.50
CA SER A 326 24.13 6.55 -14.28
C SER A 326 23.23 7.77 -14.11
N PRO A 327 21.91 7.63 -14.34
CA PRO A 327 20.91 8.67 -14.07
C PRO A 327 21.01 9.22 -12.65
N ALA A 328 21.14 8.34 -11.66
CA ALA A 328 21.29 8.71 -10.26
C ALA A 328 22.58 9.53 -10.01
N ASN A 329 23.66 9.20 -10.72
CA ASN A 329 24.91 9.95 -10.62
C ASN A 329 24.76 11.37 -11.19
N LEU A 330 24.17 11.52 -12.39
CA LEU A 330 23.92 12.82 -13.01
C LEU A 330 23.10 13.73 -12.08
N LEU A 331 22.02 13.18 -11.53
CA LEU A 331 21.14 13.86 -10.58
C LEU A 331 21.90 14.27 -9.31
N SER A 332 22.70 13.36 -8.74
CA SER A 332 23.50 13.65 -7.53
C SER A 332 24.59 14.70 -7.78
N THR A 333 25.14 14.75 -8.99
CA THR A 333 26.19 15.68 -9.38
C THR A 333 25.63 17.10 -9.51
N ALA A 334 24.45 17.25 -10.12
CA ALA A 334 23.72 18.52 -10.17
C ALA A 334 23.44 19.05 -8.74
N GLU A 335 22.94 18.19 -7.85
CA GLU A 335 22.63 18.57 -6.47
C GLU A 335 23.88 18.96 -5.67
N LYS A 336 24.98 18.21 -5.81
CA LYS A 336 26.27 18.52 -5.16
C LYS A 336 26.84 19.85 -5.66
N LYS A 337 26.78 20.10 -6.97
CA LYS A 337 27.22 21.37 -7.57
C LYS A 337 26.40 22.55 -7.05
N LEU A 338 25.08 22.41 -6.95
CA LEU A 338 24.20 23.46 -6.42
C LEU A 338 24.44 23.71 -4.93
N LYS A 339 24.55 22.65 -4.12
CA LYS A 339 24.90 22.78 -2.69
C LYS A 339 26.28 23.41 -2.50
N ARG A 340 27.24 23.14 -3.39
CA ARG A 340 28.55 23.80 -3.36
C ARG A 340 28.43 25.28 -3.73
N ALA A 341 27.70 25.63 -4.79
CA ALA A 341 27.47 27.01 -5.18
C ALA A 341 26.78 27.84 -4.06
N LEU A 342 25.87 27.21 -3.32
CA LEU A 342 25.21 27.82 -2.15
C LEU A 342 26.11 27.87 -0.90
N ARG A 343 27.17 27.05 -0.82
CA ARG A 343 28.10 26.99 0.33
C ARG A 343 29.43 27.71 0.09
N SER A 344 29.82 27.96 -1.15
CA SER A 344 31.10 28.58 -1.50
C SER A 344 31.10 30.05 -1.08
N ARG A 345 31.69 30.28 0.09
CA ARG A 345 32.14 31.55 0.66
C ARG A 345 33.28 32.15 -0.17
N PRO A 346 33.44 33.48 -0.17
CA PRO A 346 34.68 34.13 0.26
C PRO A 346 34.71 34.24 1.80
#